data_AF-A0A0F3RAW1-F1
#
_entry.id   AF-A0A0F3RAW1-F1
#
_cell.length_a   1.000
_cell.length_b   1.000
_cell.length_c   1.000
_cell.angle_alpha   90.00
_cell.angle_beta   90.00
_cell.angle_gamma   90.00
#
_symmetry.space_group_name_H-M   'P 1'
#
loop_
_entity.id
_entity.type
_entity.pdbx_description
1 polymer ?
#
loop_
_entity_poly.entity_id
_entity_poly.type
_entity_poly.pdbx_seq_one_letter_code
_entity_poly.pdbx_strand_id
1 'polypeptide(L)' 'MVKNPASKDPKAALKNAYKISNDTERLIAVDIKNDQFVIFDNTSGNVYNGHIRTYKEIERDAVLKNNLIKTNGKIIK' A
#
# COMPACT_ATOMS: atom_id res chain seq x y z
N MET A 1 -20.36 -7.80 -0.95
CA MET A 1 -18.97 -7.43 -0.60
C MET A 1 -18.47 -6.44 -1.63
N VAL A 2 -18.15 -5.20 -1.25
CA VAL A 2 -17.52 -4.25 -2.17
C VAL A 2 -16.09 -4.74 -2.38
N LYS A 3 -15.78 -5.24 -3.57
CA LYS A 3 -14.41 -5.63 -3.91
C LYS A 3 -13.64 -4.35 -4.15
N ASN A 4 -12.59 -4.10 -3.37
CA ASN A 4 -11.76 -2.93 -3.64
C ASN A 4 -11.13 -3.04 -5.02
N PRO A 5 -11.06 -1.93 -5.78
CA PRO A 5 -10.53 -1.96 -7.12
C PRO A 5 -9.06 -2.39 -7.11
N ALA A 6 -8.66 -3.08 -8.17
CA ALA A 6 -7.25 -3.39 -8.40
C ALA A 6 -6.45 -2.10 -8.60
N SER A 7 -5.19 -2.11 -8.18
CA SER A 7 -4.26 -1.00 -8.45
C SER A 7 -4.11 -0.80 -9.96
N LYS A 8 -4.00 0.47 -10.37
CA LYS A 8 -3.78 0.85 -11.78
C LYS A 8 -2.35 0.56 -12.24
N ASP A 9 -1.39 0.52 -11.31
CA ASP A 9 0.01 0.16 -11.58
C ASP A 9 0.61 -0.67 -10.42
N PRO A 10 0.17 -1.93 -10.26
CA PRO A 10 0.55 -2.76 -9.11
C PRO A 10 2.04 -3.10 -9.09
N LYS A 11 2.69 -3.21 -10.26
CA LYS A 11 4.13 -3.54 -10.34
C LYS A 11 4.99 -2.38 -9.88
N ALA A 12 4.67 -1.14 -10.31
CA ALA A 12 5.39 0.04 -9.86
C ALA A 12 5.20 0.27 -8.35
N ALA A 13 3.97 0.12 -7.85
CA ALA A 13 3.68 0.23 -6.43
C ALA A 13 4.41 -0.84 -5.60
N LEU A 14 4.41 -2.10 -6.04
CA LEU A 14 5.06 -3.20 -5.31
C LEU A 14 6.58 -3.00 -5.17
N LYS A 15 7.24 -2.40 -6.16
CA LYS A 15 8.69 -2.11 -6.11
C LYS A 15 9.08 -1.19 -4.95
N ASN A 16 8.15 -0.33 -4.52
CA ASN A 16 8.33 0.63 -3.43
C ASN A 16 7.45 0.27 -2.22
N ALA A 17 7.08 -1.01 -2.07
CA ALA A 17 6.25 -1.46 -0.97
C ALA A 17 7.08 -1.76 0.28
N TYR A 18 6.49 -1.52 1.45
CA TYR A 18 7.11 -1.73 2.74
C TYR A 18 6.28 -2.72 3.55
N LYS A 19 6.95 -3.54 4.35
CA LYS A 19 6.27 -4.43 5.30
C LYS A 19 5.56 -3.60 6.36
N ILE A 20 4.30 -3.91 6.64
CA ILE A 20 3.50 -3.16 7.60
C ILE A 20 4.03 -3.35 9.03
N SER A 21 4.41 -4.58 9.36
CA SER A 21 5.08 -4.95 10.60
C SER A 21 5.88 -6.24 10.43
N ASN A 22 6.70 -6.60 11.41
CA ASN A 22 7.47 -7.84 11.37
C ASN A 22 6.58 -9.10 11.47
N ASP A 23 5.34 -8.96 11.96
CA ASP A 23 4.42 -10.05 12.24
C ASP A 23 3.51 -10.41 11.04
N THR A 24 3.62 -9.70 9.92
CA THR A 24 2.77 -9.91 8.75
C THR A 24 3.54 -9.78 7.44
N GLU A 25 3.31 -10.69 6.50
CA GLU A 25 3.83 -10.56 5.12
C GLU A 25 3.07 -9.53 4.27
N ARG A 26 2.11 -8.81 4.87
CA ARG A 26 1.40 -7.74 4.18
C ARG A 26 2.32 -6.55 3.94
N LEU A 27 2.32 -6.07 2.70
CA LEU A 27 3.05 -4.88 2.29
C LEU A 27 2.08 -3.73 2.02
N ILE A 28 2.57 -2.50 2.24
CA ILE A 28 1.87 -1.27 1.89
C ILE A 28 2.74 -0.45 0.94
N ALA A 29 2.11 0.12 -0.08
CA ALA A 29 2.75 1.02 -1.02
C ALA A 29 1.87 2.22 -1.33
N VAL A 30 2.50 3.24 -1.89
CA VAL A 30 1.83 4.40 -2.45
C VAL A 30 2.09 4.44 -3.95
N ASP A 31 1.03 4.39 -4.74
CA ASP A 31 1.08 4.72 -6.17
C ASP A 31 0.93 6.24 -6.30
N ILE A 32 2.08 6.92 -6.36
CA ILE A 32 2.17 8.38 -6.46
C ILE A 32 1.50 8.92 -7.73
N LYS A 33 1.53 8.14 -8.83
CA LYS A 33 0.99 8.55 -10.12
C LYS A 33 -0.54 8.63 -10.08
N ASN A 34 -1.18 7.69 -9.39
CA ASN A 34 -2.63 7.61 -9.29
C ASN A 34 -3.21 8.12 -7.96
N ASP A 35 -2.36 8.57 -7.03
CA ASP A 35 -2.74 9.01 -5.69
C ASP A 35 -3.46 7.89 -4.89
N GLN A 36 -2.93 6.66 -4.98
CA GLN A 36 -3.56 5.47 -4.39
C GLN A 36 -2.69 4.83 -3.30
N PHE A 37 -3.33 4.38 -2.24
CA PHE A 37 -2.72 3.43 -1.30
C PHE A 37 -3.00 2.01 -1.77
N VAL A 38 -1.97 1.19 -1.83
CA VAL A 38 -2.07 -0.19 -2.28
C VAL A 38 -1.58 -1.10 -1.16
N ILE A 39 -2.45 -2.02 -0.75
CA ILE A 39 -2.08 -3.11 0.15
C ILE A 39 -1.84 -4.35 -0.69
N PHE A 40 -0.75 -5.05 -0.39
CA PHE A 40 -0.38 -6.29 -1.02
C PHE A 40 -0.44 -7.42 0.01
N ASP A 41 -1.35 -8.36 -0.21
CA ASP A 41 -1.40 -9.60 0.57
C ASP A 41 -0.56 -10.68 -0.12
N ASN A 42 0.32 -11.34 0.64
CA ASN A 42 1.05 -12.49 0.14
C ASN A 42 0.07 -13.65 -0.08
N THR A 43 0.01 -14.13 -1.32
CA THR A 43 -0.87 -15.25 -1.72
C THR A 43 -0.12 -16.57 -1.67
N SER A 44 1.13 -16.59 -2.14
CA SER A 44 2.02 -17.75 -2.06
C SER A 44 3.44 -17.35 -2.45
N GLY A 45 4.42 -17.61 -1.58
CA GLY A 45 5.84 -17.33 -1.85
C GLY A 45 6.08 -15.86 -2.20
N ASN A 46 6.40 -15.58 -3.47
CA ASN A 46 6.65 -14.24 -3.99
C ASN A 46 5.46 -13.66 -4.79
N VAL A 47 4.28 -14.27 -4.70
CA VAL A 47 3.07 -13.82 -5.39
C VAL A 47 2.24 -12.95 -4.43
N TYR A 48 2.02 -11.70 -4.83
CA TYR A 48 1.26 -10.72 -4.06
C TYR A 48 0.01 -10.26 -4.82
N ASN A 49 -1.11 -10.15 -4.11
CA ASN A 49 -2.35 -9.59 -4.64
C ASN A 49 -2.57 -8.18 -4.08
N GLY A 50 -2.52 -7.19 -4.97
CA GLY A 50 -2.67 -5.78 -4.63
C GLY A 50 -4.12 -5.29 -4.71
N HIS A 51 -4.57 -4.55 -3.71
CA HIS A 51 -5.87 -3.88 -3.73
C HIS A 51 -5.77 -2.45 -3.18
N ILE A 52 -6.58 -1.54 -3.74
CA ILE A 52 -6.57 -0.14 -3.33
C ILE A 52 -7.27 0.01 -1.98
N ARG A 53 -6.73 0.84 -1.10
CA ARG A 53 -7.38 1.27 0.16
C ARG A 53 -7.44 2.79 0.23
N THR A 54 -8.35 3.30 1.05
CA THR A 54 -8.38 4.71 1.43
C THR A 54 -7.45 4.96 2.61
N TYR A 55 -7.09 6.22 2.86
CA TYR A 55 -6.28 6.61 4.02
C TYR A 55 -6.85 6.18 5.38
N LYS A 56 -8.17 5.97 5.46
CA LYS A 56 -8.84 5.51 6.68
C LYS A 56 -8.71 4.01 6.92
N GLU A 57 -8.38 3.24 5.88
CA GLU A 57 -8.37 1.77 5.88
C GLU A 57 -6.95 1.17 5.88
N ILE A 58 -5.93 2.02 6.05
CA ILE A 58 -4.52 1.60 6.08
C ILE A 58 -3.89 1.81 7.45
N GLU A 59 -2.84 1.05 7.72
CA GLU A 59 -1.92 1.19 8.84
C GLU A 59 -1.05 2.45 8.67
N ARG A 60 -1.59 3.60 9.12
CA ARG A 60 -0.99 4.93 8.94
C ARG A 60 0.44 5.04 9.44
N ASP A 61 0.77 4.36 10.54
CA ASP A 61 2.11 4.40 11.11
C ASP A 61 3.16 3.83 10.15
N ALA A 62 2.82 2.81 9.37
CA ALA A 62 3.74 2.21 8.41
C ALA A 62 4.06 3.18 7.27
N VAL A 63 3.07 3.89 6.73
CA VAL A 63 3.30 4.87 5.65
C VAL A 63 3.93 6.18 6.13
N LEU A 64 3.66 6.60 7.37
CA LEU A 64 4.30 7.77 7.98
C LEU A 64 5.78 7.52 8.30
N LYS A 65 6.10 6.39 8.94
CA LYS A 65 7.49 6.03 9.27
C LYS A 65 8.38 5.90 8.04
N ASN A 66 7.80 5.48 6.92
CA ASN A 66 8.51 5.34 5.65
C ASN A 66 8.44 6.61 4.76
N ASN A 67 7.98 7.75 5.31
CA ASN A 67 7.89 9.04 4.60
C ASN A 67 7.12 8.98 3.27
N LEU A 68 6.10 8.13 3.17
CA LEU A 68 5.26 8.01 1.96
C LEU A 68 4.13 9.03 1.94
N ILE A 69 3.76 9.54 3.11
CA ILE A 69 2.72 10.54 3.29
C ILE A 69 3.11 11.59 4.34
N LYS A 70 2.47 12.75 4.26
CA LYS A 70 2.47 13.78 5.30
C LYS A 70 1.55 13.36 6.45
N THR A 71 1.70 14.01 7.60
CA THR A 71 0.84 13.82 8.79
C THR A 71 -0.66 14.07 8.52
N ASN A 72 -1.00 14.84 7.49
CA ASN A 72 -2.37 15.08 7.05
C ASN A 72 -2.90 14.06 6.02
N GLY A 73 -2.17 12.96 5.79
CA GLY A 73 -2.58 11.89 4.87
C GLY A 73 -2.31 12.13 3.40
N LYS A 74 -1.73 13.29 3.02
CA LYS A 74 -1.36 13.57 1.63
C LYS A 74 -0.10 12.81 1.23
N ILE A 75 -0.14 12.20 0.05
CA ILE A 75 1.01 11.53 -0.57
C ILE A 75 2.14 12.53 -0.82
N ILE A 76 3.37 12.14 -0.46
CA ILE A 76 4.58 12.91 -0.76
C ILE A 76 5.00 12.56 -2.19
N LYS A 77 5.25 13.59 -3.00
CA LYS A 77 5.63 13.50 -4.42
C LYS A 77 7.08 13.94 -4.59
#